data_AF-A0A6P5NRG7-F1
#
_entry.id   AF-A0A6P5NRG7-F1
#
_cell.length_a   1.000
_cell.length_b   1.000
_cell.length_c   1.000
_cell.angle_alpha   90.00
_cell.angle_beta   90.00
_cell.angle_gamma   90.00
#
_symmetry.space_group_name_H-M   'P 1'
#
loop_
_entity.id
_entity.type
_entity.pdbx_description
1 polymer ?
#
loop_
_entity_poly.entity_id
_entity_poly.type
_entity_poly.pdbx_seq_one_letter_code
_entity_poly.pdbx_strand_id
1 'polypeptide(L)'
;MTVKWILHWTPTQGSVVNSQILNEISQCVESFNAVKDGRWKATLTFYRPNLRDPTIPSEFPRDFLGISLLEQPNKYYFIIRGNKIILEADSTILTIMEKLQSYKSKVALNFEGVQYKMGDFQMKVVKVVPNQGESLRGILIEIEYLPISSIEKAKPIMEEFLELWREVMSKKSLPGHFSQAEPHFAEYKLPDNYTSQHTAIQYAAALAQLIASAQLRG
;
A
#
# COMPACT_ATOMS: atom_id res chain seq x y z
N MET A 1 14.64 -6.37 6.65
CA MET A 1 13.54 -5.42 6.39
C MET A 1 12.98 -5.01 7.73
N THR A 2 12.55 -3.77 7.85
CA THR A 2 12.08 -3.13 9.09
C THR A 2 10.56 -3.08 9.11
N VAL A 3 9.96 -3.01 10.29
CA VAL A 3 8.50 -3.09 10.44
C VAL A 3 7.86 -1.82 9.88
N LYS A 4 6.86 -1.99 9.01
CA LYS A 4 6.11 -0.88 8.42
C LYS A 4 4.63 -1.02 8.71
N TRP A 5 3.92 0.08 8.90
CA TRP A 5 2.47 0.17 8.92
C TRP A 5 1.98 1.10 7.82
N ILE A 6 0.98 0.64 7.07
CA ILE A 6 0.34 1.44 6.02
C ILE A 6 -1.07 1.81 6.47
N LEU A 7 -1.32 3.12 6.61
CA LEU A 7 -2.66 3.66 6.84
C LEU A 7 -3.18 4.31 5.56
N HIS A 8 -4.50 4.27 5.40
CA HIS A 8 -5.19 4.92 4.29
C HIS A 8 -6.09 6.03 4.82
N TRP A 9 -6.15 7.12 4.07
CA TRP A 9 -7.05 8.23 4.38
C TRP A 9 -8.49 7.86 4.03
N THR A 10 -9.37 7.99 5.01
CA THR A 10 -10.81 7.81 4.88
C THR A 10 -11.47 9.18 5.02
N PRO A 11 -11.94 9.79 3.91
CA PRO A 11 -12.66 11.06 3.96
C PRO A 11 -13.97 10.93 4.73
N THR A 12 -14.38 12.00 5.40
CA THR A 12 -15.73 12.12 5.96
C THR A 12 -16.77 12.05 4.83
N GLN A 13 -17.99 11.63 5.15
CA GLN A 13 -19.09 11.58 4.19
C GLN A 13 -19.25 12.92 3.46
N GLY A 14 -19.40 12.87 2.13
CA GLY A 14 -19.50 14.06 1.28
C GLY A 14 -18.17 14.75 0.94
N SER A 15 -17.05 14.35 1.55
CA SER A 15 -15.72 14.89 1.26
C SER A 15 -14.96 14.03 0.25
N VAL A 16 -14.18 14.70 -0.61
CA VAL A 16 -13.33 14.05 -1.62
C VAL A 16 -11.86 14.25 -1.28
N VAL A 17 -11.05 13.27 -1.64
CA VAL A 17 -9.59 13.36 -1.54
C VAL A 17 -9.08 14.39 -2.55
N ASN A 18 -8.20 15.29 -2.12
CA ASN A 18 -7.62 16.31 -2.98
C ASN A 18 -6.17 16.66 -2.55
N SER A 19 -5.48 17.46 -3.36
CA SER A 19 -4.09 17.85 -3.10
C SER A 19 -3.91 18.75 -1.87
N GLN A 20 -4.95 19.50 -1.47
CA GLN A 20 -4.89 20.35 -0.28
C GLN A 20 -4.77 19.50 0.99
N ILE A 21 -5.59 18.45 1.11
CA ILE A 21 -5.50 17.48 2.21
C ILE A 21 -4.12 16.82 2.24
N LEU A 22 -3.57 16.43 1.09
CA LEU A 22 -2.23 15.85 0.98
C LEU A 22 -1.13 16.79 1.48
N ASN A 23 -1.22 18.09 1.13
CA ASN A 23 -0.27 19.10 1.56
C ASN A 23 -0.35 19.34 3.07
N GLU A 24 -1.55 19.41 3.64
CA GLU A 24 -1.75 19.58 5.08
C GLU A 24 -1.23 18.38 5.88
N ILE A 25 -1.44 17.15 5.38
CA ILE A 25 -0.85 15.93 5.95
C ILE A 25 0.68 16.01 5.90
N SER A 26 1.26 16.48 4.78
CA SER A 26 2.70 16.63 4.64
C SER A 26 3.27 17.63 5.66
N GLN A 27 2.60 18.76 5.87
CA GLN A 27 2.98 19.73 6.90
C GLN A 27 2.88 19.16 8.33
N CYS A 28 1.94 18.25 8.58
CA CYS A 28 1.88 17.55 9.88
C CYS A 28 3.10 16.68 10.10
N VAL A 29 3.55 15.95 9.08
CA VAL A 29 4.79 15.15 9.16
C VAL A 29 6.00 16.06 9.40
N GLU A 30 6.10 17.18 8.69
CA GLU A 30 7.18 18.15 8.88
C GLU A 30 7.21 18.75 10.30
N SER A 31 6.06 18.85 10.99
CA SER A 31 5.99 19.34 12.37
C SER A 31 6.64 18.40 13.41
N PHE A 32 6.94 17.15 13.05
CA PHE A 32 7.71 16.20 13.88
C PHE A 32 9.23 16.44 13.81
N ASN A 33 9.69 17.62 13.36
CA ASN A 33 11.08 17.88 13.00
C ASN A 33 11.62 16.87 11.98
N ALA A 34 10.73 16.36 11.13
CA ALA A 34 11.07 15.36 10.15
C ALA A 34 11.86 15.96 8.98
N VAL A 35 12.94 15.30 8.58
CA VAL A 35 13.78 15.76 7.47
C VAL A 35 13.38 15.04 6.19
N LYS A 36 13.07 15.80 5.14
CA LYS A 36 12.73 15.26 3.83
C LYS A 36 13.92 14.52 3.21
N ASP A 37 13.68 13.28 2.79
CA ASP A 37 14.70 12.31 2.38
C ASP A 37 14.41 11.70 1.00
N GLY A 38 13.77 12.49 0.12
CA GLY A 38 13.60 12.15 -1.29
C GLY A 38 12.20 11.66 -1.67
N ARG A 39 12.12 11.07 -2.87
CA ARG A 39 10.89 10.56 -3.46
C ARG A 39 10.91 9.04 -3.48
N TRP A 40 9.74 8.45 -3.34
CA TRP A 40 9.54 7.01 -3.33
C TRP A 40 8.38 6.63 -4.26
N LYS A 41 8.43 5.44 -4.86
CA LYS A 41 7.37 4.94 -5.75
C LYS A 41 7.14 3.43 -5.59
N ALA A 42 5.90 3.00 -5.70
CA ALA A 42 5.54 1.60 -5.98
C ALA A 42 4.42 1.53 -7.01
N THR A 43 4.29 0.38 -7.66
CA THR A 43 3.21 0.14 -8.63
C THR A 43 2.52 -1.18 -8.31
N LEU A 44 1.20 -1.12 -8.11
CA LEU A 44 0.34 -2.28 -7.94
C LEU A 44 -0.56 -2.43 -9.17
N THR A 45 -0.60 -3.63 -9.73
CA THR A 45 -1.33 -3.96 -10.94
C THR A 45 -2.35 -5.06 -10.67
N PHE A 46 -3.57 -4.90 -11.19
CA PHE A 46 -4.61 -5.91 -11.20
C PHE A 46 -4.55 -6.71 -12.50
N TYR A 47 -4.36 -8.02 -12.38
CA TYR A 47 -4.34 -8.95 -13.50
C TYR A 47 -5.60 -9.79 -13.53
N ARG A 48 -6.19 -9.88 -14.73
CA ARG A 48 -7.29 -10.80 -15.03
C ARG A 48 -6.81 -11.82 -16.07
N PRO A 49 -7.13 -13.11 -15.91
CA PRO A 49 -6.83 -14.10 -16.92
C PRO A 49 -7.46 -13.79 -18.28
N ASN A 50 -6.74 -14.18 -19.32
CA ASN A 50 -7.21 -14.17 -20.69
C ASN A 50 -7.81 -15.54 -21.02
N LEU A 51 -9.12 -15.68 -20.84
CA LEU A 51 -9.84 -16.89 -21.19
C LEU A 51 -10.02 -16.93 -22.71
N ARG A 52 -9.24 -17.77 -23.39
CA ARG A 52 -9.33 -17.93 -24.86
C ARG A 52 -10.63 -18.58 -25.30
N ASP A 53 -11.25 -19.40 -24.44
CA ASP A 53 -12.53 -20.07 -24.67
C ASP A 53 -13.41 -20.00 -23.41
N PRO A 54 -14.57 -19.33 -23.44
CA PRO A 54 -15.49 -19.21 -22.31
C PRO A 54 -16.26 -20.50 -21.99
N THR A 55 -16.18 -21.54 -22.83
CA THR A 55 -16.92 -22.80 -22.67
C THR A 55 -16.18 -23.85 -21.84
N ILE A 56 -14.87 -23.69 -21.65
CA ILE A 56 -14.05 -24.58 -20.82
C ILE A 56 -14.17 -24.12 -19.37
N PRO A 57 -14.71 -24.94 -18.44
CA PRO A 57 -14.71 -24.64 -17.03
C PRO A 57 -13.28 -24.41 -16.59
N SER A 58 -12.99 -23.18 -16.21
CA SER A 58 -11.64 -22.81 -15.86
C SER A 58 -11.36 -23.25 -14.43
N GLU A 59 -10.74 -24.42 -14.24
CA GLU A 59 -10.40 -24.89 -12.89
C GLU A 59 -9.53 -23.87 -12.13
N PHE A 60 -8.61 -23.19 -12.83
CA PHE A 60 -7.73 -22.18 -12.22
C PHE A 60 -7.29 -21.03 -13.13
N PRO A 61 -8.12 -20.00 -13.28
CA PRO A 61 -7.58 -18.67 -13.50
C PRO A 61 -8.27 -17.66 -12.59
N ARG A 62 -7.52 -17.24 -11.56
CA ARG A 62 -7.99 -16.26 -10.56
C ARG A 62 -7.44 -14.88 -10.89
N ASP A 63 -8.27 -13.87 -10.68
CA ASP A 63 -7.80 -12.49 -10.63
C ASP A 63 -6.74 -12.37 -9.50
N PHE A 64 -5.64 -11.68 -9.77
CA PHE A 64 -4.59 -11.48 -8.77
C PHE A 64 -4.00 -10.08 -8.84
N LEU A 65 -3.36 -9.67 -7.74
CA LEU A 65 -2.59 -8.43 -7.68
C LEU A 65 -1.11 -8.74 -7.90
N GLY A 66 -0.44 -7.87 -8.63
CA GLY A 66 1.02 -7.84 -8.71
C GLY A 66 1.54 -6.52 -8.15
N ILE A 67 2.64 -6.51 -7.41
CA ILE A 67 3.25 -5.29 -6.88
C ILE A 67 4.77 -5.29 -7.05
N SER A 68 5.28 -4.12 -7.44
CA SER A 68 6.71 -3.79 -7.45
C SER A 68 6.99 -2.76 -6.35
N LEU A 69 8.07 -2.97 -5.59
CA LEU A 69 8.51 -2.10 -4.50
C LEU A 69 9.88 -1.53 -4.84
N LEU A 70 10.08 -0.21 -4.68
CA LEU A 70 11.34 0.46 -5.02
C LEU A 70 12.53 -0.10 -4.22
N GLU A 71 12.30 -0.51 -2.97
CA GLU A 71 13.32 -1.09 -2.09
C GLU A 71 13.81 -2.46 -2.56
N GLN A 72 13.07 -3.13 -3.44
CA GLN A 72 13.39 -4.45 -3.98
C GLN A 72 13.17 -4.45 -5.51
N PRO A 73 13.98 -3.70 -6.28
CA PRO A 73 13.72 -3.46 -7.70
C PRO A 73 13.82 -4.72 -8.56
N ASN A 74 14.54 -5.74 -8.07
CA ASN A 74 14.71 -7.03 -8.74
C ASN A 74 13.61 -8.03 -8.37
N LYS A 75 12.60 -7.62 -7.61
CA LYS A 75 11.54 -8.50 -7.11
C LYS A 75 10.17 -8.05 -7.58
N TYR A 76 9.29 -9.02 -7.71
CA TYR A 76 7.88 -8.80 -7.97
C TYR A 76 7.06 -9.72 -7.08
N TYR A 77 5.94 -9.23 -6.56
CA TYR A 77 5.11 -9.97 -5.62
C TYR A 77 3.71 -10.17 -6.18
N PHE A 78 3.21 -11.40 -6.14
CA PHE A 78 1.87 -11.77 -6.55
C PHE A 78 1.00 -12.08 -5.34
N ILE A 79 -0.23 -11.57 -5.32
CA ILE A 79 -1.16 -11.71 -4.21
C ILE A 79 -2.50 -12.22 -4.73
N ILE A 80 -2.93 -13.38 -4.23
CA ILE A 80 -4.28 -13.91 -4.42
C ILE A 80 -5.01 -13.79 -3.09
N ARG A 81 -5.70 -12.66 -2.90
CA ARG A 81 -6.35 -12.31 -1.61
C ARG A 81 -7.38 -13.34 -1.15
N GLY A 82 -8.19 -13.87 -2.07
CA GLY A 82 -9.23 -14.86 -1.75
C GLY A 82 -8.68 -16.19 -1.23
N ASN A 83 -7.42 -16.52 -1.56
CA ASN A 83 -6.77 -17.75 -1.14
C ASN A 83 -5.67 -17.51 -0.11
N LYS A 84 -5.42 -16.25 0.26
CA LYS A 84 -4.35 -15.86 1.18
C LYS A 84 -2.98 -16.35 0.70
N ILE A 85 -2.72 -16.21 -0.59
CA ILE A 85 -1.44 -16.58 -1.20
C ILE A 85 -0.65 -15.32 -1.53
N ILE A 86 0.62 -15.31 -1.13
CA ILE A 86 1.64 -14.35 -1.53
C ILE A 86 2.81 -15.11 -2.15
N LEU A 87 3.28 -14.69 -3.32
CA LEU A 87 4.42 -15.29 -4.00
C LEU A 87 5.43 -14.20 -4.36
N GLU A 88 6.68 -14.44 -4.04
CA GLU A 88 7.81 -13.62 -4.48
C GLU A 88 8.42 -14.23 -5.74
N ALA A 89 8.70 -13.40 -6.73
CA ALA A 89 9.40 -13.77 -7.95
C ALA A 89 10.48 -12.73 -8.28
N ASP A 90 11.40 -13.10 -9.15
CA ASP A 90 12.29 -12.13 -9.80
C ASP A 90 11.47 -11.22 -10.75
N SER A 91 11.90 -9.95 -10.91
CA SER A 91 11.17 -8.97 -11.73
C SER A 91 11.07 -9.35 -13.22
N THR A 92 11.95 -10.24 -13.72
CA THR A 92 11.89 -10.81 -15.07
C THR A 92 10.61 -11.61 -15.34
N ILE A 93 9.85 -12.00 -14.29
CA ILE A 93 8.53 -12.64 -14.44
C ILE A 93 7.57 -11.79 -15.26
N LEU A 94 7.70 -10.46 -15.23
CA LEU A 94 6.88 -9.54 -16.01
C LEU A 94 7.08 -9.76 -17.51
N THR A 95 8.31 -10.00 -17.95
CA THR A 95 8.63 -10.32 -19.35
C THR A 95 8.03 -11.67 -19.76
N ILE A 96 8.06 -12.66 -18.85
CA ILE A 96 7.44 -13.97 -19.10
C ILE A 96 5.92 -13.79 -19.26
N MET A 97 5.27 -13.06 -18.34
CA MET A 97 3.83 -12.80 -18.41
C MET A 97 3.42 -12.05 -19.69
N GLU A 98 4.22 -11.06 -20.09
CA GLU A 98 4.01 -10.31 -21.33
C GLU A 98 4.08 -11.20 -22.57
N LYS A 99 5.05 -12.13 -22.62
CA LYS A 99 5.19 -13.10 -23.72
C LYS A 99 4.09 -14.15 -23.74
N LEU A 100 3.70 -14.68 -22.58
CA LEU A 100 2.67 -15.71 -22.48
C LEU A 100 1.27 -15.16 -22.78
N GLN A 101 1.01 -13.89 -22.47
CA GLN A 101 -0.29 -13.22 -22.63
C GLN A 101 -1.47 -13.97 -22.00
N SER A 102 -1.19 -14.82 -21.01
CA SER A 102 -2.20 -15.58 -20.25
C SER A 102 -3.01 -14.69 -19.31
N TYR A 103 -2.49 -13.51 -18.96
CA TYR A 103 -3.15 -12.51 -18.12
C TYR A 103 -3.05 -11.14 -18.75
N LYS A 104 -4.10 -10.34 -18.60
CA LYS A 104 -4.16 -8.94 -19.03
C LYS A 104 -4.14 -8.04 -17.80
N SER A 105 -3.25 -7.04 -17.81
CA SER A 105 -3.31 -5.92 -16.88
C SER A 105 -4.57 -5.10 -17.16
N LYS A 106 -5.45 -4.99 -16.15
CA LYS A 106 -6.71 -4.23 -16.25
C LYS A 106 -6.56 -2.83 -15.70
N VAL A 107 -5.96 -2.72 -14.51
CA VAL A 107 -5.78 -1.47 -13.78
C VAL A 107 -4.42 -1.51 -13.12
N ALA A 108 -3.66 -0.43 -13.24
CA ALA A 108 -2.44 -0.23 -12.48
C ALA A 108 -2.56 1.09 -11.71
N LEU A 109 -2.14 1.08 -10.45
CA LEU A 109 -2.08 2.24 -9.57
C LEU A 109 -0.63 2.50 -9.19
N ASN A 110 -0.23 3.75 -9.31
CA ASN A 110 1.04 4.25 -8.85
C ASN A 110 0.86 4.86 -7.47
N PHE A 111 1.72 4.42 -6.56
CA PHE A 111 1.90 4.99 -5.23
C PHE A 111 3.12 5.87 -5.31
N GLU A 112 2.96 7.17 -5.20
CA GLU A 112 4.05 8.13 -5.31
C GLU A 112 4.12 8.92 -4.03
N GLY A 113 5.28 8.89 -3.36
CA GLY A 113 5.42 9.48 -2.04
C GLY A 113 6.66 10.34 -1.88
N VAL A 114 6.60 11.16 -0.83
CA VAL A 114 7.75 11.86 -0.27
C VAL A 114 8.13 11.17 1.03
N GLN A 115 9.41 10.86 1.18
CA GLN A 115 9.97 10.23 2.37
C GLN A 115 10.48 11.28 3.35
N TYR A 116 10.29 11.03 4.63
CA TYR A 116 10.74 11.86 5.74
C TYR A 116 11.39 10.97 6.82
N LYS A 117 12.50 11.41 7.38
CA LYS A 117 13.22 10.73 8.47
C LYS A 117 13.04 11.48 9.78
N MET A 118 12.83 10.75 10.87
CA MET A 118 12.74 11.28 12.23
C MET A 118 13.27 10.26 13.24
N GLY A 119 14.57 10.36 13.57
CA GLY A 119 15.24 9.42 14.48
C GLY A 119 15.11 7.97 14.00
N ASP A 120 14.54 7.11 14.85
CA ASP A 120 14.32 5.69 14.58
C ASP A 120 13.12 5.40 13.66
N PHE A 121 12.39 6.45 13.25
CA PHE A 121 11.23 6.32 12.37
C PHE A 121 11.49 6.94 11.00
N GLN A 122 10.82 6.36 10.02
CA GLN A 122 10.69 6.91 8.68
C GLN A 122 9.21 6.96 8.32
N MET A 123 8.77 8.08 7.73
CA MET A 123 7.40 8.24 7.26
C MET A 123 7.40 8.55 5.76
N LYS A 124 6.40 8.03 5.05
CA LYS A 124 6.14 8.42 3.66
C LYS A 124 4.71 8.91 3.55
N VAL A 125 4.53 10.11 3.00
CA VAL A 125 3.23 10.62 2.60
C VAL A 125 3.04 10.28 1.13
N VAL A 126 2.03 9.49 0.81
CA VAL A 126 1.90 8.82 -0.49
C VAL A 126 0.58 9.20 -1.14
N LYS A 127 0.62 9.71 -2.36
CA LYS A 127 -0.55 9.84 -3.23
C LYS A 127 -0.75 8.58 -4.05
N VAL A 128 -2.01 8.19 -4.24
CA VAL A 128 -2.41 7.06 -5.09
C VAL A 128 -3.04 7.61 -6.36
N VAL A 129 -2.45 7.30 -7.53
CA VAL A 129 -2.93 7.77 -8.83
C VAL A 129 -3.03 6.61 -9.82
N PRO A 130 -3.96 6.64 -10.80
CA PRO A 130 -3.99 5.69 -11.90
C PRO A 130 -2.70 5.75 -12.72
N ASN A 131 -2.26 4.62 -13.28
CA ASN A 131 -1.07 4.61 -14.11
C ASN A 131 -1.21 5.46 -15.39
N GLN A 132 -2.44 5.64 -15.87
CA GLN A 132 -2.76 6.42 -17.08
C GLN A 132 -3.52 7.72 -16.77
N GLY A 133 -3.30 8.33 -15.60
CA GLY A 133 -3.91 9.62 -15.29
C GLY A 133 -3.41 10.25 -13.99
N GLU A 134 -3.68 11.53 -13.81
CA GLU A 134 -3.16 12.30 -12.68
C GLU A 134 -4.18 12.50 -11.54
N SER A 135 -5.42 12.08 -11.75
CA SER A 135 -6.49 12.20 -10.75
C SER A 135 -6.12 11.45 -9.46
N LEU A 136 -6.10 12.17 -8.33
CA LEU A 136 -5.84 11.60 -7.01
C LEU A 136 -6.98 10.64 -6.60
N ARG A 137 -6.65 9.39 -6.30
CA ARG A 137 -7.61 8.35 -5.89
C ARG A 137 -7.57 8.04 -4.41
N GLY A 138 -6.47 8.38 -3.74
CA GLY A 138 -6.30 8.13 -2.31
C GLY A 138 -5.02 8.75 -1.79
N ILE A 139 -4.94 8.85 -0.46
CA ILE A 139 -3.74 9.24 0.26
C ILE A 139 -3.43 8.10 1.23
N LEU A 140 -2.18 7.67 1.24
CA LEU A 140 -1.64 6.73 2.23
C LEU A 140 -0.53 7.40 3.02
N ILE A 141 -0.26 6.79 4.16
CA ILE A 141 0.91 7.06 5.00
C ILE A 141 1.55 5.71 5.30
N GLU A 142 2.84 5.58 4.99
CA GLU A 142 3.68 4.48 5.44
C GLU A 142 4.51 4.97 6.62
N ILE A 143 4.46 4.26 7.74
CA ILE A 143 5.27 4.52 8.94
C ILE A 143 6.17 3.31 9.12
N GLU A 144 7.46 3.53 9.26
CA GLU A 144 8.47 2.49 9.36
C GLU A 144 9.29 2.69 10.63
N TYR A 145 9.41 1.65 11.44
CA TYR A 145 10.30 1.61 12.59
C TYR A 145 11.57 0.85 12.24
N LEU A 146 12.69 1.57 12.20
CA LEU A 146 13.98 1.13 11.65
C LEU A 146 14.78 0.15 12.53
N PRO A 147 14.67 0.13 13.87
CA PRO A 147 15.57 -0.69 14.69
C PRO A 147 15.35 -2.20 14.62
N ILE A 148 14.13 -2.67 14.36
CA ILE A 148 13.79 -4.10 14.48
C ILE A 148 12.88 -4.61 13.35
N SER A 149 12.88 -5.93 13.19
CA SER A 149 12.08 -6.65 12.20
C SER A 149 10.96 -7.48 12.81
N SER A 150 10.92 -7.66 14.14
CA SER A 150 9.84 -8.42 14.80
C SER A 150 8.59 -7.55 14.93
N ILE A 151 7.48 -8.01 14.34
CA ILE A 151 6.20 -7.28 14.33
C ILE A 151 5.66 -7.17 15.76
N GLU A 152 5.65 -8.26 16.50
CA GLU A 152 5.16 -8.31 17.88
C GLU A 152 5.94 -7.37 18.79
N LYS A 153 7.28 -7.35 18.66
CA LYS A 153 8.12 -6.45 19.47
C LYS A 153 8.01 -4.99 19.06
N ALA A 154 7.81 -4.71 17.77
CA ALA A 154 7.63 -3.34 17.28
C ALA A 154 6.25 -2.77 17.57
N LYS A 155 5.23 -3.62 17.74
CA LYS A 155 3.83 -3.20 17.86
C LYS A 155 3.60 -2.14 18.94
N PRO A 156 4.04 -2.28 20.20
CA PRO A 156 3.79 -1.25 21.22
C PRO A 156 4.39 0.12 20.86
N ILE A 157 5.59 0.11 20.28
CA ILE A 157 6.30 1.32 19.84
C ILE A 157 5.58 1.99 18.67
N MET A 158 5.09 1.18 17.72
CA MET A 158 4.30 1.65 16.59
C MET A 158 2.94 2.21 17.04
N GLU A 159 2.29 1.61 18.04
CA GLU A 159 1.03 2.10 18.63
C GLU A 159 1.22 3.45 19.31
N GLU A 160 2.26 3.59 20.14
CA GLU A 160 2.61 4.86 20.79
C GLU A 160 2.88 5.96 19.74
N PHE A 161 3.65 5.65 18.70
CA PHE A 161 3.88 6.59 17.60
C PHE A 161 2.58 6.98 16.87
N LEU A 162 1.66 6.03 16.65
CA LEU A 162 0.36 6.32 16.06
C LEU A 162 -0.50 7.25 16.92
N GLU A 163 -0.43 7.15 18.24
CA GLU A 163 -1.14 8.04 19.15
C GLU A 163 -0.62 9.48 19.02
N LEU A 164 0.70 9.67 19.01
CA LEU A 164 1.33 10.97 18.77
C LEU A 164 0.93 11.55 17.39
N TRP A 165 0.97 10.71 16.35
CA TRP A 165 0.54 11.08 15.01
C TRP A 165 -0.93 11.55 14.98
N ARG A 166 -1.82 10.82 15.65
CA ARG A 166 -3.25 11.18 15.75
C ARG A 166 -3.45 12.50 16.48
N GLU A 167 -2.70 12.76 17.54
CA GLU A 167 -2.76 14.03 18.26
C GLU A 167 -2.38 15.21 17.35
N VAL A 168 -1.27 15.10 16.61
CA VAL A 168 -0.86 16.14 15.66
C VAL A 168 -1.92 16.37 14.58
N MET A 169 -2.44 15.28 14.00
CA MET A 169 -3.48 15.37 12.97
C MET A 169 -4.78 16.00 13.47
N SER A 170 -5.14 15.79 14.74
CA SER A 170 -6.35 16.36 15.35
C SER A 170 -6.35 17.89 15.36
N LYS A 171 -5.16 18.51 15.36
CA LYS A 171 -4.98 19.98 15.38
C LYS A 171 -5.29 20.64 14.03
N LYS A 172 -5.37 19.89 12.93
CA LYS A 172 -5.65 20.44 11.58
C LYS A 172 -7.12 20.46 11.19
N SER A 173 -8.02 19.80 11.93
CA SER A 173 -9.45 19.71 11.62
C SER A 173 -9.75 19.26 10.18
N LEU A 174 -8.98 18.29 9.66
CA LEU A 174 -9.14 17.76 8.31
C LEU A 174 -10.42 16.93 8.16
N PRO A 175 -11.09 16.94 6.97
CA PRO A 175 -12.34 16.22 6.74
C PRO A 175 -12.11 14.72 6.46
N GLY A 176 -11.59 14.01 7.45
CA GLY A 176 -11.35 12.58 7.40
C GLY A 176 -10.38 12.11 8.48
N HIS A 177 -10.01 10.84 8.42
CA HIS A 177 -9.06 10.23 9.35
C HIS A 177 -8.23 9.14 8.68
N PHE A 178 -7.10 8.80 9.29
CA PHE A 178 -6.32 7.65 8.88
C PHE A 178 -6.80 6.38 9.57
N SER A 179 -6.98 5.32 8.78
CA SER A 179 -7.36 4.00 9.24
C SER A 179 -6.34 2.97 8.81
N GLN A 180 -6.02 2.04 9.70
CA GLN A 180 -5.17 0.90 9.39
C GLN A 180 -6.03 -0.20 8.76
N ALA A 181 -5.60 -0.72 7.61
CA ALA A 181 -6.21 -1.94 7.08
C ALA A 181 -5.51 -3.14 7.71
N GLU A 182 -6.25 -4.03 8.38
CA GLU A 182 -5.64 -5.20 9.01
C GLU A 182 -5.24 -6.25 7.96
N PRO A 183 -3.93 -6.51 7.78
CA PRO A 183 -3.45 -7.34 6.68
C PRO A 183 -3.56 -8.86 6.95
N HIS A 184 -3.86 -9.27 8.20
CA HIS A 184 -4.01 -10.67 8.62
C HIS A 184 -2.85 -11.58 8.16
N PHE A 185 -1.59 -11.21 8.49
CA PHE A 185 -0.39 -11.89 7.99
C PHE A 185 -0.35 -13.41 8.25
N ALA A 186 -0.89 -13.85 9.39
CA ALA A 186 -0.97 -15.26 9.75
C ALA A 186 -1.79 -16.08 8.73
N GLU A 187 -2.83 -15.50 8.14
CA GLU A 187 -3.63 -16.18 7.10
C GLU A 187 -2.81 -16.44 5.82
N TYR A 188 -1.82 -15.60 5.55
CA TYR A 188 -0.85 -15.77 4.47
C TYR A 188 0.35 -16.64 4.87
N LYS A 189 0.33 -17.23 6.07
CA LYS A 189 1.40 -18.05 6.64
C LYS A 189 2.73 -17.32 6.75
N LEU A 190 2.71 -16.00 6.91
CA LEU A 190 3.91 -15.21 7.12
C LEU A 190 4.32 -15.21 8.60
N PRO A 191 5.62 -15.30 8.91
CA PRO A 191 6.14 -15.30 10.27
C PRO A 191 6.16 -13.89 10.87
N ASP A 192 6.40 -13.78 12.17
CA ASP A 192 6.58 -12.49 12.88
C ASP A 192 7.72 -11.63 12.31
N ASN A 193 8.77 -12.26 11.75
CA ASN A 193 9.87 -11.52 11.17
C ASN A 193 9.45 -10.83 9.86
N TYR A 194 9.38 -9.51 9.89
CA TYR A 194 8.90 -8.66 8.82
C TYR A 194 9.77 -8.76 7.55
N THR A 195 9.09 -8.86 6.41
CA THR A 195 9.67 -9.01 5.08
C THR A 195 8.95 -8.13 4.07
N SER A 196 9.47 -8.05 2.84
CA SER A 196 8.82 -7.33 1.75
C SER A 196 7.45 -7.91 1.38
N GLN A 197 7.22 -9.21 1.60
CA GLN A 197 5.91 -9.84 1.43
C GLN A 197 4.85 -9.23 2.36
N HIS A 198 5.22 -8.88 3.59
CA HIS A 198 4.33 -8.17 4.52
C HIS A 198 3.93 -6.80 3.98
N THR A 199 4.91 -6.07 3.44
CA THR A 199 4.68 -4.75 2.83
C THR A 199 3.73 -4.87 1.63
N ALA A 200 3.95 -5.86 0.76
CA ALA A 200 3.10 -6.15 -0.38
C ALA A 200 1.64 -6.42 0.03
N ILE A 201 1.42 -7.23 1.07
CA ILE A 201 0.07 -7.51 1.60
C ILE A 201 -0.57 -6.24 2.18
N GLN A 202 0.18 -5.40 2.90
CA GLN A 202 -0.36 -4.16 3.43
C GLN A 202 -0.82 -3.20 2.33
N TYR A 203 -0.05 -3.04 1.25
CA TYR A 203 -0.49 -2.24 0.09
C TYR A 203 -1.76 -2.81 -0.55
N ALA A 204 -1.86 -4.13 -0.68
CA ALA A 204 -3.07 -4.79 -1.18
C ALA A 204 -4.28 -4.59 -0.25
N ALA A 205 -4.07 -4.62 1.08
CA ALA A 205 -5.11 -4.38 2.07
C ALA A 205 -5.59 -2.92 2.04
N ALA A 206 -4.67 -1.95 2.01
CA ALA A 206 -5.00 -0.53 1.90
C ALA A 206 -5.76 -0.23 0.59
N LEU A 207 -5.33 -0.81 -0.52
CA LEU A 207 -6.02 -0.66 -1.80
C LEU A 207 -7.46 -1.20 -1.75
N ALA A 208 -7.66 -2.34 -1.11
CA ALA A 208 -9.00 -2.91 -0.96
C ALA A 208 -9.96 -1.94 -0.26
N GLN A 209 -9.48 -1.27 0.79
CA GLN A 209 -10.27 -0.28 1.52
C GLN A 209 -10.54 0.97 0.67
N LEU A 210 -9.55 1.44 -0.08
CA LEU A 210 -9.75 2.55 -1.02
C LEU A 210 -10.83 2.23 -2.06
N ILE A 211 -10.82 1.04 -2.65
CA ILE A 211 -11.83 0.59 -3.63
C ILE A 211 -13.22 0.48 -2.98
N ALA A 212 -13.31 -0.18 -1.82
CA ALA A 212 -14.57 -0.33 -1.10
C ALA A 212 -15.19 1.04 -0.75
N SER A 213 -14.37 1.99 -0.30
CA SER A 213 -14.82 3.36 0.01
C SER A 213 -15.29 4.13 -1.23
N ALA A 214 -14.75 3.81 -2.42
CA ALA A 214 -15.16 4.45 -3.67
C ALA A 214 -16.48 3.89 -4.19
N GLN A 215 -16.73 2.59 -4.01
CA GLN A 215 -17.98 1.94 -4.39
C GLN A 215 -19.17 2.39 -3.52
N LEU A 216 -18.95 2.69 -2.24
CA LEU A 216 -19.99 3.24 -1.35
C LEU A 216 -20.37 4.69 -1.67
N ARG A 217 -19.62 5.37 -2.55
CA ARG A 217 -19.81 6.79 -2.91
C ARG A 217 -20.37 7.00 -4.32
N GLY A 218 -20.54 5.93 -5.10
CA GLY A 218 -21.16 5.96 -6.43
C GLY A 218 -22.59 5.46 -6.37
#